data_AF-A0A1W0AAF8-F1
#
_entry.id   AF-A0A1W0AAF8-F1
#
_cell.length_a   1.000
_cell.length_b   1.000
_cell.length_c   1.000
_cell.angle_alpha   90.00
_cell.angle_beta   90.00
_cell.angle_gamma   90.00
#
_symmetry.space_group_name_H-M   'P 1'
#
loop_
_entity.id
_entity.type
_entity.pdbx_description
1 polymer ?
#
loop_
_entity_poly.entity_id
_entity_poly.type
_entity_poly.pdbx_seq_one_letter_code
_entity_poly.pdbx_strand_id
1 'polypeptide(L)'
;MTDNAPRLIDRKGPFKQSRGTWNIRRIRTPEAWKLYFQAPFHTLVNQSLYKVLFWFTVVYLTNLIFFCCMYMVVPKECNVGVTSFAEGWIFSVSVIATIGFGTALNDIFFGSCPSVIFLITLESMMGILINALAFGVVYQRFARGQARASTVAVSNFACVQKIRGNLYFMFQTCEMRKHQLNEAHVRCYAILHRSRHPYHSHHIHHVQSFPM
;
A
#
# COMPACT_ATOMS: atom_id res chain seq x y z
N MET A 1 24.35 14.53 -29.94
CA MET A 1 23.67 13.23 -30.07
C MET A 1 22.34 13.33 -29.34
N THR A 2 21.24 13.37 -30.10
CA THR A 2 19.89 13.63 -29.58
C THR A 2 19.34 12.39 -28.88
N ASP A 3 19.12 12.52 -27.58
CA ASP A 3 18.68 11.50 -26.59
C ASP A 3 17.18 11.14 -26.74
N ASN A 4 16.72 10.88 -27.98
CA ASN A 4 15.29 10.68 -28.28
C ASN A 4 14.82 9.22 -28.25
N ALA A 5 15.72 8.26 -28.03
CA ALA A 5 15.31 6.87 -27.83
C ALA A 5 14.72 6.69 -26.41
N PRO A 6 13.49 6.16 -26.27
CA PRO A 6 12.91 5.94 -24.95
C PRO A 6 13.78 4.96 -24.17
N ARG A 7 14.36 5.44 -23.06
CA ARG A 7 15.14 4.59 -22.15
C ARG A 7 14.22 3.58 -21.47
N LEU A 8 14.72 2.36 -21.27
CA LEU A 8 13.99 1.30 -20.58
C LEU A 8 13.73 1.66 -19.10
N ILE A 9 14.66 2.37 -18.48
CA ILE A 9 14.60 2.79 -17.08
C ILE A 9 14.77 4.31 -17.03
N ASP A 10 13.98 4.97 -16.19
CA ASP A 10 14.07 6.41 -16.00
C ASP A 10 15.39 6.85 -15.34
N ARG A 11 15.81 8.09 -15.57
CA ARG A 11 16.94 8.73 -14.86
C ARG A 11 16.55 10.12 -14.34
N LYS A 12 15.31 10.24 -13.87
CA LYS A 12 14.71 11.53 -13.45
C LYS A 12 14.94 11.84 -11.96
N GLY A 13 15.59 10.95 -11.22
CA GLY A 13 15.91 11.14 -9.81
C GLY A 13 17.09 12.09 -9.57
N PRO A 14 17.33 12.47 -8.30
CA PRO A 14 18.57 13.14 -7.88
C PRO A 14 19.79 12.35 -8.37
N PHE A 15 20.89 13.04 -8.68
CA PHE A 15 22.10 12.43 -9.26
C PHE A 15 21.84 11.63 -10.56
N LYS A 16 20.78 11.96 -11.31
CA LYS A 16 20.35 11.24 -12.53
C LYS A 16 20.10 9.75 -12.29
N GLN A 17 19.68 9.39 -11.07
CA GLN A 17 19.33 8.02 -10.72
C GLN A 17 17.94 7.65 -11.25
N SER A 18 17.71 6.34 -11.34
CA SER A 18 16.36 5.82 -11.58
C SER A 18 15.53 5.84 -10.31
N ARG A 19 14.24 6.16 -10.44
CA ARG A 19 13.25 5.99 -9.38
C ARG A 19 12.66 4.57 -9.33
N GLY A 20 13.28 3.61 -10.02
CA GLY A 20 12.78 2.25 -10.17
C GLY A 20 11.59 2.14 -11.14
N THR A 21 11.35 3.17 -11.96
CA THR A 21 10.26 3.15 -12.93
C THR A 21 10.76 2.61 -14.27
N TRP A 22 10.09 1.55 -14.71
CA TRP A 22 10.36 0.91 -15.99
C TRP A 22 9.43 1.50 -17.04
N ASN A 23 9.99 1.87 -18.18
CA ASN A 23 9.24 2.30 -19.34
C ASN A 23 8.69 1.07 -20.12
N ILE A 24 7.92 0.24 -19.42
CA ILE A 24 7.30 -0.98 -19.96
C ILE A 24 5.80 -0.88 -19.70
N ARG A 25 5.00 -0.89 -20.77
CA ARG A 25 3.55 -1.00 -20.67
C ARG A 25 3.16 -2.48 -20.70
N ARG A 26 2.61 -2.98 -19.59
CA ARG A 26 2.02 -4.33 -19.53
C ARG A 26 0.62 -4.29 -20.14
N ILE A 27 0.40 -5.07 -21.19
CA ILE A 27 -0.94 -5.29 -21.76
C ILE A 27 -1.65 -6.27 -20.82
N ARG A 28 -2.73 -5.82 -20.17
CA ARG A 28 -3.47 -6.64 -19.20
C ARG A 28 -4.57 -7.41 -19.92
N THR A 29 -4.70 -8.69 -19.60
CA THR A 29 -5.87 -9.48 -19.98
C THR A 29 -7.08 -9.04 -19.13
N PRO A 30 -8.30 -9.14 -19.67
CA PRO A 30 -9.52 -8.79 -18.93
C PRO A 30 -9.71 -9.63 -17.65
N GLU A 31 -9.16 -10.83 -17.61
CA GLU A 31 -9.25 -11.74 -16.46
C GLU A 31 -8.28 -11.43 -15.31
N ALA A 32 -7.37 -10.45 -15.48
CA ALA A 32 -6.37 -10.11 -14.47
C ALA A 32 -6.97 -9.70 -13.11
N TRP A 33 -8.23 -9.27 -13.09
CA TRP A 33 -8.93 -8.91 -11.85
C TRP A 33 -9.18 -10.10 -10.92
N LYS A 34 -9.40 -11.31 -11.47
CA LYS A 34 -9.56 -12.54 -10.67
C LYS A 34 -8.32 -12.79 -9.81
N LEU A 35 -7.12 -12.57 -10.36
CA LEU A 35 -5.85 -12.71 -9.66
C LEU A 35 -5.68 -11.69 -8.51
N TYR A 36 -6.17 -10.45 -8.69
CA TYR A 36 -6.09 -9.45 -7.63
C TYR A 36 -6.96 -9.80 -6.42
N PHE A 37 -8.14 -10.40 -6.66
CA PHE A 37 -9.00 -10.87 -5.58
C PHE A 37 -8.49 -12.11 -4.85
N GLN A 38 -7.72 -12.96 -5.52
CA GLN A 38 -7.06 -14.09 -4.87
C GLN A 38 -5.95 -13.64 -3.90
N ALA A 39 -5.42 -12.42 -4.07
CA ALA A 39 -4.36 -11.85 -3.23
C ALA A 39 -4.76 -10.49 -2.62
N PRO A 40 -5.77 -10.44 -1.74
CA PRO A 40 -6.33 -9.19 -1.23
C PRO A 40 -5.32 -8.39 -0.40
N PHE A 41 -4.52 -9.08 0.42
CA PHE A 41 -3.48 -8.45 1.24
C PHE A 41 -2.43 -7.73 0.39
N HIS A 42 -1.87 -8.41 -0.61
CA HIS A 42 -0.86 -7.82 -1.49
C HIS A 42 -1.42 -6.67 -2.32
N THR A 43 -2.68 -6.77 -2.75
CA THR A 43 -3.36 -5.70 -3.48
C THR A 43 -3.53 -4.45 -2.61
N LEU A 44 -3.98 -4.61 -1.36
CA LEU A 44 -4.18 -3.50 -0.43
C LEU A 44 -2.87 -2.79 -0.06
N VAL A 45 -1.84 -3.55 0.33
CA VAL A 45 -0.57 -2.95 0.77
C VAL A 45 0.15 -2.25 -0.40
N ASN A 46 0.00 -2.73 -1.64
CA ASN A 46 0.63 -2.14 -2.84
C ASN A 46 -0.08 -0.92 -3.44
N GLN A 47 -1.29 -0.58 -3.01
CA GLN A 47 -1.97 0.63 -3.49
C GLN A 47 -1.23 1.91 -3.07
N SER A 48 -1.68 3.10 -3.47
CA SER A 48 -1.16 4.36 -2.93
C SER A 48 -1.71 4.63 -1.53
N LEU A 49 -0.98 5.39 -0.70
CA LEU A 49 -1.32 5.55 0.73
C LEU A 49 -2.69 6.21 0.90
N TYR A 50 -2.94 7.25 0.12
CA TYR A 50 -4.22 7.95 0.12
C TYR A 50 -5.40 7.04 -0.22
N LYS A 51 -5.23 6.05 -1.12
CA LYS A 51 -6.29 5.09 -1.46
C LYS A 51 -6.57 4.15 -0.29
N VAL A 52 -5.52 3.69 0.38
CA VAL A 52 -5.65 2.81 1.54
C VAL A 52 -6.32 3.55 2.70
N LEU A 53 -5.87 4.76 3.01
CA LEU A 53 -6.51 5.60 4.03
C LEU A 53 -7.97 5.86 3.69
N PHE A 54 -8.27 6.19 2.42
CA PHE A 54 -9.65 6.37 1.95
C PHE A 54 -10.51 5.11 2.19
N TRP A 55 -10.03 3.92 1.82
CA TRP A 55 -10.78 2.68 2.06
C TRP A 55 -10.98 2.39 3.55
N PHE A 56 -9.97 2.60 4.39
CA PHE A 56 -10.12 2.45 5.85
C PHE A 56 -11.12 3.45 6.43
N THR A 57 -11.10 4.70 5.98
CA THR A 57 -12.09 5.71 6.37
C THR A 57 -13.50 5.30 5.95
N VAL A 58 -13.68 4.80 4.73
CA VAL A 58 -14.99 4.30 4.27
C VAL A 58 -15.48 3.15 5.14
N VAL A 59 -14.63 2.15 5.41
CA VAL A 59 -14.98 1.01 6.29
C VAL A 59 -15.35 1.50 7.70
N TYR A 60 -14.58 2.43 8.26
CA TYR A 60 -14.84 3.00 9.57
C TYR A 60 -16.18 3.76 9.63
N LEU A 61 -16.45 4.63 8.65
CA LEU A 61 -17.72 5.35 8.55
C LEU A 61 -18.90 4.40 8.33
N THR A 62 -18.75 3.34 7.53
CA THR A 62 -19.83 2.35 7.36
C THR A 62 -20.13 1.60 8.64
N ASN A 63 -19.11 1.31 9.46
CA ASN A 63 -19.29 0.67 10.76
C ASN A 63 -20.05 1.60 11.72
N LEU A 64 -19.67 2.88 11.77
CA LEU A 64 -20.37 3.90 12.56
C LEU A 64 -21.83 4.06 12.16
N ILE A 65 -22.13 4.16 10.85
CA ILE A 65 -23.52 4.28 10.38
C ILE A 65 -24.31 3.02 10.76
N PHE A 66 -23.72 1.83 10.58
CA PHE A 66 -24.37 0.57 10.91
C PHE A 66 -24.75 0.49 12.40
N PHE A 67 -23.82 0.77 13.32
CA PHE A 67 -24.10 0.74 14.75
C PHE A 67 -25.01 1.89 15.19
N CYS A 68 -24.86 3.09 14.64
CA CYS A 68 -25.80 4.19 14.84
C CYS A 68 -27.25 3.76 14.51
N CYS A 69 -27.48 3.14 13.36
CA CYS A 69 -28.80 2.63 12.99
C CYS A 69 -29.27 1.53 13.95
N MET A 70 -28.40 0.62 14.38
CA MET A 70 -28.75 -0.43 15.35
C MET A 70 -29.19 0.17 16.69
N TYR A 71 -28.49 1.18 17.20
CA TYR A 71 -28.85 1.85 18.45
C TYR A 71 -30.20 2.57 18.39
N MET A 72 -30.61 3.06 17.21
CA MET A 72 -31.93 3.68 17.03
C MET A 72 -33.09 2.67 17.03
N VAL A 73 -32.81 1.39 16.75
CA VAL A 73 -33.81 0.31 16.74
C VAL A 73 -33.94 -0.37 18.11
N VAL A 74 -33.02 -0.07 19.05
CA VAL A 74 -33.08 -0.62 20.40
C VAL A 74 -34.39 -0.18 21.09
N PRO A 75 -35.07 -1.09 21.80
CA PRO A 75 -36.30 -0.77 22.53
C PRO A 75 -36.09 0.36 23.55
N LYS A 76 -37.09 1.25 23.69
CA LYS A 76 -37.00 2.41 24.58
C LYS A 76 -36.88 2.02 26.05
N GLU A 77 -37.32 0.82 26.39
CA GLU A 77 -37.21 0.19 27.71
C GLU A 77 -35.75 0.04 28.17
N CYS A 78 -34.79 0.01 27.22
CA CYS A 78 -33.37 -0.08 27.50
C CYS A 78 -32.72 1.27 27.87
N ASN A 79 -33.50 2.37 27.95
CA ASN A 79 -33.05 3.69 28.42
C ASN A 79 -31.70 4.16 27.85
N VAL A 80 -31.41 3.86 26.58
CA VAL A 80 -30.16 4.27 25.93
C VAL A 80 -30.12 5.78 25.73
N GLY A 81 -31.29 6.44 25.60
CA GLY A 81 -31.35 7.90 25.45
C GLY A 81 -30.93 8.39 24.07
N VAL A 82 -30.95 7.49 23.08
CA VAL A 82 -30.74 7.79 21.66
C VAL A 82 -32.10 7.99 21.01
N THR A 83 -32.44 9.24 20.72
CA THR A 83 -33.71 9.62 20.08
C THR A 83 -33.50 10.14 18.66
N SER A 84 -32.33 10.71 18.39
CA SER A 84 -31.95 11.25 17.08
C SER A 84 -30.75 10.53 16.47
N PHE A 85 -30.60 10.65 15.15
CA PHE A 85 -29.42 10.12 14.45
C PHE A 85 -28.11 10.74 14.97
N ALA A 86 -28.12 12.03 15.31
CA ALA A 86 -26.94 12.71 15.85
C ALA A 86 -26.51 12.12 17.20
N GLU A 87 -27.46 11.82 18.08
CA GLU A 87 -27.18 11.15 19.37
C GLU A 87 -26.64 9.73 19.17
N GLY A 88 -27.24 8.96 18.26
CA GLY A 88 -26.76 7.61 17.92
C GLY A 88 -25.37 7.61 17.30
N TRP A 89 -25.06 8.60 16.46
CA TRP A 89 -23.75 8.79 15.86
C TRP A 89 -22.69 9.11 16.93
N ILE A 90 -22.97 10.08 17.80
CA ILE A 90 -22.07 10.45 18.89
C ILE A 90 -21.85 9.25 19.82
N PHE A 91 -22.89 8.48 20.12
CA PHE A 91 -22.79 7.28 20.95
C PHE A 91 -21.89 6.22 20.31
N SER A 92 -22.15 5.85 19.05
CA SER A 92 -21.32 4.89 18.30
C SER A 92 -19.86 5.34 18.22
N VAL A 93 -19.60 6.61 17.89
CA VAL A 93 -18.25 7.19 17.92
C VAL A 93 -17.61 7.05 19.30
N SER A 94 -18.34 7.33 20.37
CA SER A 94 -17.82 7.24 21.73
C SER A 94 -17.44 5.81 22.15
N VAL A 95 -18.18 4.80 21.64
CA VAL A 95 -17.92 3.37 21.90
C VAL A 95 -16.71 2.90 21.10
N ILE A 96 -16.73 3.05 19.77
CA ILE A 96 -15.67 2.52 18.91
C ILE A 96 -14.32 3.23 19.12
N ALA A 97 -14.34 4.54 19.45
CA ALA A 97 -13.14 5.32 19.75
C ALA A 97 -12.76 5.24 21.24
N THR A 98 -13.51 4.49 22.06
CA THR A 98 -13.27 4.30 23.50
C THR A 98 -13.21 5.62 24.29
N ILE A 99 -14.01 6.62 23.87
CA ILE A 99 -14.07 7.94 24.53
C ILE A 99 -14.93 7.85 25.78
N GLY A 100 -16.09 7.18 25.69
CA GLY A 100 -16.94 6.90 26.85
C GLY A 100 -17.63 8.14 27.46
N PHE A 101 -18.18 9.05 26.66
CA PHE A 101 -18.94 10.20 27.18
C PHE A 101 -20.23 9.82 27.91
N GLY A 102 -20.71 8.58 27.76
CA GLY A 102 -22.02 8.14 28.25
C GLY A 102 -23.17 8.65 27.38
N THR A 103 -24.40 8.36 27.78
CA THR A 103 -25.61 8.85 27.11
C THR A 103 -26.29 9.93 27.94
N ALA A 104 -27.22 10.66 27.30
CA ALA A 104 -27.95 11.76 27.94
C ALA A 104 -28.76 11.35 29.19
N LEU A 105 -29.04 10.04 29.37
CA LEU A 105 -29.84 9.53 30.49
C LEU A 105 -29.01 9.15 31.73
N ASN A 106 -27.67 9.29 31.71
CA ASN A 106 -26.75 9.00 32.84
C ASN A 106 -26.88 7.59 33.47
N ASP A 107 -27.61 6.66 32.84
CA ASP A 107 -27.65 5.26 33.25
C ASP A 107 -26.55 4.48 32.52
N ILE A 108 -25.50 4.15 33.26
CA ILE A 108 -24.32 3.43 32.74
C ILE A 108 -24.66 1.98 32.38
N PHE A 109 -25.73 1.43 32.98
CA PHE A 109 -26.13 0.03 32.78
C PHE A 109 -27.25 -0.15 31.76
N PHE A 110 -27.81 0.94 31.21
CA PHE A 110 -28.85 0.92 30.18
C PHE A 110 -30.00 -0.05 30.53
N GLY A 111 -30.51 0.03 31.76
CA GLY A 111 -31.56 -0.86 32.27
C GLY A 111 -31.18 -2.36 32.31
N SER A 112 -29.89 -2.71 32.29
CA SER A 112 -29.37 -4.08 32.16
C SER A 112 -29.90 -4.83 30.93
N CYS A 113 -30.18 -4.08 29.86
CA CYS A 113 -30.76 -4.63 28.64
C CYS A 113 -29.72 -5.46 27.84
N PRO A 114 -29.93 -6.77 27.62
CA PRO A 114 -28.93 -7.64 26.98
C PRO A 114 -28.57 -7.24 25.55
N SER A 115 -29.51 -6.63 24.81
CA SER A 115 -29.28 -6.21 23.41
C SER A 115 -28.26 -5.09 23.30
N VAL A 116 -28.30 -4.11 24.21
CA VAL A 116 -27.35 -2.98 24.24
C VAL A 116 -25.95 -3.45 24.61
N ILE A 117 -25.84 -4.31 25.62
CA ILE A 117 -24.57 -4.90 26.05
C ILE A 117 -23.93 -5.66 24.88
N PHE A 118 -24.73 -6.46 24.16
CA PHE A 118 -24.26 -7.19 22.98
C PHE A 118 -23.78 -6.26 21.86
N LEU A 119 -24.53 -5.20 21.54
CA LEU A 119 -24.17 -4.24 20.51
C LEU A 119 -22.86 -3.50 20.84
N ILE A 120 -22.71 -2.98 22.06
CA ILE A 120 -21.50 -2.28 22.51
C ILE A 120 -20.29 -3.22 22.46
N THR A 121 -20.45 -4.47 22.90
CA THR A 121 -19.38 -5.47 22.86
C THR A 121 -18.98 -5.80 21.42
N LEU A 122 -19.95 -6.01 20.54
CA LEU A 122 -19.72 -6.30 19.13
C LEU A 122 -19.03 -5.12 18.42
N GLU A 123 -19.48 -3.89 18.67
CA GLU A 123 -18.88 -2.67 18.13
C GLU A 123 -17.43 -2.53 18.58
N SER A 124 -17.15 -2.76 19.86
CA SER A 124 -15.80 -2.71 20.42
C SER A 124 -14.88 -3.76 19.78
N MET A 125 -15.35 -5.00 19.59
CA MET A 125 -14.58 -6.06 18.92
C MET A 125 -14.27 -5.70 17.46
N MET A 126 -15.26 -5.18 16.73
CA MET A 126 -15.09 -4.73 15.35
C MET A 126 -14.12 -3.56 15.25
N GLY A 127 -14.20 -2.60 16.17
CA GLY A 127 -13.29 -1.46 16.26
C GLY A 127 -11.84 -1.90 16.45
N ILE A 128 -11.59 -2.82 17.38
CA ILE A 128 -10.24 -3.38 17.61
C ILE A 128 -9.70 -4.07 16.35
N LEU A 129 -10.53 -4.86 15.65
CA LEU A 129 -10.14 -5.55 14.42
C LEU A 129 -9.79 -4.56 13.29
N ILE A 130 -10.61 -3.52 13.09
CA ILE A 130 -10.36 -2.47 12.09
C ILE A 130 -9.06 -1.73 12.42
N ASN A 131 -8.86 -1.35 13.69
CA ASN A 131 -7.65 -0.65 14.15
C ASN A 131 -6.39 -1.51 13.92
N ALA A 132 -6.43 -2.79 14.31
CA ALA A 132 -5.31 -3.71 14.13
C ALA A 132 -4.93 -3.86 12.64
N LEU A 133 -5.92 -3.99 11.75
CA LEU A 133 -5.69 -4.07 10.31
C LEU A 133 -5.12 -2.76 9.74
N ALA A 134 -5.65 -1.61 10.18
CA ALA A 134 -5.16 -0.30 9.74
C ALA A 134 -3.69 -0.10 10.14
N PHE A 135 -3.35 -0.36 11.40
CA PHE A 135 -1.97 -0.28 11.88
C PHE A 135 -1.06 -1.26 11.13
N GLY A 136 -1.49 -2.51 10.94
CA GLY A 136 -0.69 -3.52 10.22
C GLY A 136 -0.37 -3.11 8.78
N VAL A 137 -1.37 -2.61 8.03
CA VAL A 137 -1.16 -2.17 6.64
C VAL A 137 -0.29 -0.91 6.58
N VAL A 138 -0.48 0.05 7.47
CA VAL A 138 0.32 1.28 7.53
C VAL A 138 1.76 0.96 7.93
N TYR A 139 1.96 0.14 8.96
CA TYR A 139 3.28 -0.31 9.40
C TYR A 139 4.02 -1.05 8.29
N GLN A 140 3.37 -1.99 7.61
CA GLN A 140 3.96 -2.73 6.49
C GLN A 140 4.42 -1.80 5.37
N ARG A 141 3.79 -0.64 5.19
CA ARG A 141 4.17 0.35 4.19
C ARG A 141 5.35 1.20 4.64
N PHE A 142 5.41 1.59 5.92
CA PHE A 142 6.59 2.25 6.49
C PHE A 142 7.82 1.34 6.51
N ALA A 143 7.62 0.04 6.75
CA ALA A 143 8.67 -0.97 6.73
C ALA A 143 9.23 -1.27 5.32
N ARG A 144 8.63 -0.73 4.24
CA ARG A 144 9.11 -0.98 2.87
C ARG A 144 10.48 -0.36 2.65
N GLY A 145 11.46 -1.21 2.34
CA GLY A 145 12.83 -0.81 2.00
C GLY A 145 13.02 -0.05 0.67
N GLN A 146 11.95 0.27 -0.07
CA GLN A 146 12.04 1.01 -1.34
C GLN A 146 12.71 2.39 -1.16
N ALA A 147 12.53 3.03 0.00
CA ALA A 147 13.24 4.27 0.32
C ALA A 147 14.76 4.07 0.48
N ARG A 148 15.23 2.90 0.95
CA ARG A 148 16.66 2.59 1.04
C ARG A 148 17.29 2.39 -0.34
N ALA A 149 16.55 1.87 -1.33
CA ALA A 149 17.10 1.73 -2.68
C ALA A 149 17.53 3.08 -3.29
N SER A 150 16.90 4.18 -2.88
CA SER A 150 17.25 5.54 -3.33
C SER A 150 18.53 6.12 -2.74
N THR A 151 19.14 5.46 -1.74
CA THR A 151 20.38 5.92 -1.13
C THR A 151 21.63 5.33 -1.79
N VAL A 152 21.47 4.30 -2.63
CA VAL A 152 22.57 3.72 -3.41
C VAL A 152 22.68 4.44 -4.75
N ALA A 153 23.76 5.17 -4.94
CA ALA A 153 24.06 5.87 -6.18
C ALA A 153 24.85 4.98 -7.15
N VAL A 154 24.59 5.18 -8.45
CA VAL A 154 25.34 4.56 -9.54
C VAL A 154 25.96 5.67 -10.40
N SER A 155 27.16 5.44 -10.93
CA SER A 155 27.84 6.39 -11.80
C SER A 155 27.01 6.72 -13.06
N ASN A 156 27.08 7.97 -13.50
CA ASN A 156 26.35 8.45 -14.68
C ASN A 156 26.79 7.73 -15.96
N PHE A 157 28.08 7.43 -16.05
CA PHE A 157 28.71 6.76 -17.16
C PHE A 157 29.36 5.47 -16.66
N ALA A 158 29.39 4.48 -17.55
CA ALA A 158 30.21 3.30 -17.39
C ALA A 158 31.39 3.41 -18.37
N CYS A 159 32.53 2.83 -18.02
CA CYS A 159 33.71 2.82 -18.87
C CYS A 159 34.08 1.40 -19.27
N VAL A 160 34.72 1.28 -20.43
CA VAL A 160 35.37 0.05 -20.87
C VAL A 160 36.86 0.32 -20.87
N GLN A 161 37.62 -0.46 -20.11
CA GLN A 161 39.07 -0.30 -20.01
C GLN A 161 39.77 -1.65 -20.20
N LYS A 162 40.93 -1.61 -20.86
CA LYS A 162 41.83 -2.76 -20.98
C LYS A 162 42.77 -2.81 -19.77
N ILE A 163 42.66 -3.84 -18.94
CA ILE A 163 43.52 -4.07 -17.76
C ILE A 163 44.22 -5.41 -17.95
N ARG A 164 45.57 -5.39 -17.98
CA ARG A 164 46.40 -6.60 -18.17
C ARG A 164 45.97 -7.45 -19.38
N GLY A 165 45.72 -6.82 -20.52
CA GLY A 165 45.36 -7.52 -21.76
C GLY A 165 43.85 -7.77 -21.96
N ASN A 166 43.04 -7.72 -20.90
CA ASN A 166 41.61 -8.04 -20.96
C ASN A 166 40.73 -6.80 -20.88
N LEU A 167 39.58 -6.80 -21.57
CA LEU A 167 38.60 -5.70 -21.53
C LEU A 167 37.64 -5.89 -20.36
N TYR A 168 37.49 -4.84 -19.55
CA TYR A 168 36.58 -4.79 -18.41
C TYR A 168 35.56 -3.68 -18.60
N PHE A 169 34.29 -4.00 -18.36
CA PHE A 169 33.21 -3.02 -18.24
C PHE A 169 33.05 -2.66 -16.77
N MET A 170 33.20 -1.37 -16.45
CA MET A 170 33.23 -0.89 -15.07
C MET A 170 32.24 0.26 -14.88
N PHE A 171 31.60 0.27 -13.72
CA PHE A 171 30.76 1.35 -13.22
C PHE A 171 30.91 1.42 -11.71
N GLN A 172 30.66 2.59 -11.12
CA GLN A 172 30.79 2.78 -9.69
C GLN A 172 29.43 2.78 -9.01
N THR A 173 29.35 2.15 -7.84
CA THR A 173 28.21 2.23 -6.94
C THR A 173 28.66 2.73 -5.58
N CYS A 174 27.85 3.56 -4.92
CA CYS A 174 28.18 4.11 -3.62
C CYS A 174 26.93 4.24 -2.73
N GLU A 175 27.02 3.80 -1.48
CA GLU A 175 25.99 4.04 -0.46
C GLU A 175 26.17 5.45 0.10
N MET A 176 25.16 6.29 -0.04
CA MET A 176 25.20 7.69 0.40
C MET A 176 24.96 7.83 1.91
N ARG A 177 24.47 6.80 2.61
CA ARG A 177 24.28 6.82 4.07
C ARG A 177 25.48 6.28 4.85
N LYS A 178 25.58 6.70 6.11
CA LYS A 178 26.58 6.22 7.07
C LYS A 178 26.42 4.75 7.45
N HIS A 179 25.19 4.25 7.48
CA HIS A 179 24.91 2.86 7.86
C HIS A 179 25.18 1.92 6.69
N GLN A 180 25.86 0.82 6.97
CA GLN A 180 26.20 -0.18 5.96
C GLN A 180 24.95 -0.87 5.38
N LEU A 181 25.10 -1.31 4.14
CA LEU A 181 24.14 -2.17 3.46
C LEU A 181 24.61 -3.62 3.60
N ASN A 182 23.93 -4.38 4.45
CA ASN A 182 24.25 -5.80 4.64
C ASN A 182 23.79 -6.61 3.42
N GLU A 183 24.53 -7.68 3.09
CA GLU A 183 24.23 -8.60 1.98
C GLU A 183 24.08 -7.92 0.60
N ALA A 184 24.88 -6.88 0.37
CA ALA A 184 24.90 -6.16 -0.90
C ALA A 184 25.39 -7.07 -2.04
N HIS A 185 24.57 -7.20 -3.08
CA HIS A 185 24.88 -7.93 -4.30
C HIS A 185 24.54 -7.09 -5.52
N VAL A 186 25.35 -7.21 -6.58
CA VAL A 186 25.15 -6.48 -7.84
C VAL A 186 24.77 -7.47 -8.93
N ARG A 187 23.69 -7.17 -9.65
CA ARG A 187 23.24 -7.94 -10.83
C ARG A 187 23.24 -7.03 -12.05
N CYS A 188 23.85 -7.50 -13.14
CA CYS A 188 23.95 -6.77 -14.40
C CYS A 188 23.22 -7.54 -15.49
N TYR A 189 22.41 -6.83 -16.28
CA TYR A 189 21.68 -7.41 -17.41
C TYR A 189 22.00 -6.62 -18.68
N ALA A 190 22.42 -7.33 -19.74
CA ALA A 190 22.62 -6.76 -21.06
C ALA A 190 21.37 -7.03 -21.90
N ILE A 191 20.60 -5.97 -22.20
CA ILE A 191 19.40 -6.07 -23.03
C ILE A 191 19.76 -5.54 -24.42
N LEU A 192 19.79 -6.45 -25.40
CA LEU A 192 20.09 -6.13 -26.77
C LEU A 192 18.80 -6.13 -27.60
N HIS A 193 18.50 -5.03 -28.27
CA HIS A 193 17.42 -5.01 -29.25
C HIS A 193 17.94 -5.67 -30.53
N ARG A 194 17.70 -6.98 -30.69
CA ARG A 194 17.90 -7.65 -32.00
C ARG A 194 16.72 -7.29 -32.90
N SER A 195 16.91 -6.34 -33.80
CA SER A 195 16.01 -6.16 -34.94
C SER A 195 16.13 -7.38 -35.82
N ARG A 196 15.06 -8.18 -35.93
CA ARG A 196 15.00 -9.33 -36.84
C ARG A 196 13.89 -9.06 -37.87
N HIS A 197 14.34 -8.70 -39.08
CA HIS A 197 13.60 -8.62 -40.35
C HIS A 197 12.47 -7.56 -40.50
N PRO A 198 12.29 -6.96 -41.70
CA PRO A 198 11.47 -5.75 -41.89
C PRO A 198 9.94 -5.96 -41.98
N TYR A 199 9.41 -7.16 -41.72
CA TYR A 199 8.05 -7.52 -42.18
C TYR A 199 6.99 -7.77 -41.09
N HIS A 200 7.29 -7.54 -39.81
CA HIS A 200 6.27 -7.62 -38.75
C HIS A 200 6.25 -6.40 -37.83
N SER A 201 5.24 -5.56 -38.05
CA SER A 201 4.83 -4.48 -37.16
C SER A 201 4.16 -5.06 -35.91
N HIS A 202 4.66 -4.68 -34.73
CA HIS A 202 4.25 -5.09 -33.37
C HIS A 202 4.96 -6.33 -32.80
N HIS A 203 6.17 -6.13 -32.27
CA HIS A 203 6.83 -7.14 -31.45
C HIS A 203 6.46 -6.99 -29.97
N ILE A 204 5.66 -7.93 -29.47
CA ILE A 204 5.48 -8.18 -28.04
C ILE A 204 6.77 -8.83 -27.54
N HIS A 205 7.61 -8.07 -26.83
CA HIS A 205 8.80 -8.63 -26.20
C HIS A 205 8.40 -9.38 -24.92
N HIS A 206 8.46 -10.71 -24.95
CA HIS A 206 8.33 -11.54 -23.76
C HIS A 206 9.59 -11.42 -22.91
N VAL A 207 9.57 -10.50 -21.94
CA VAL A 207 10.56 -10.47 -20.86
C VAL A 207 10.13 -11.52 -19.84
N GLN A 208 10.58 -12.77 -20.02
CA GLN A 208 10.52 -13.77 -18.96
C GLN A 208 11.63 -13.45 -17.96
N SER A 209 11.27 -12.85 -16.83
CA SER A 209 12.14 -12.86 -15.66
C SER A 209 12.13 -14.28 -15.09
N PHE A 210 13.21 -15.03 -15.30
CA PHE A 210 13.43 -16.25 -14.54
C PHE A 210 13.74 -15.86 -13.10
N PRO A 211 12.96 -16.31 -12.10
CA PRO A 211 13.40 -16.25 -10.72
C PRO A 211 14.60 -17.18 -10.58
N MET A 212 15.72 -16.64 -10.11
CA MET A 212 16.66 -17.41 -9.27
C MET A 212 16.32 -17.09 -7.83
#